data_AF-A0A4Q3AF56-F1
#
_entry.id   AF-A0A4Q3AF56-F1
#
_cell.length_a   1.000
_cell.length_b   1.000
_cell.length_c   1.000
_cell.angle_alpha   90.00
_cell.angle_beta   90.00
_cell.angle_gamma   90.00
#
_symmetry.space_group_name_H-M   'P 1'
#
loop_
_entity.id
_entity.type
_entity.pdbx_description
1 polymer ?
#
loop_
_entity_poly.entity_id
_entity_poly.type
_entity_poly.pdbx_seq_one_letter_code
_entity_poly.pdbx_strand_id
1 'polypeptide(L)'
;MITEEPWFLPTAFGAVIFLQLVLLIAVMRLSSRVSRLFHLISPQAPAASHELAEQKEATAEQKNLFAEFLAEEPSRKELPKKEQFSQFRRWRDEKGLNWKGPAEPV
;
A
#
# COMPACT_ATOMS: atom_id res chain seq x y z
N MET A 1 21.39 -4.35 61.71
CA MET A 1 22.38 -4.63 60.66
C MET A 1 21.62 -5.24 59.49
N ILE A 2 21.28 -4.43 58.49
CA ILE A 2 20.64 -4.90 57.26
C ILE A 2 21.78 -5.00 56.25
N THR A 3 22.28 -6.21 56.03
CA THR A 3 23.21 -6.49 54.93
C THR A 3 22.40 -6.46 53.64
N GLU A 4 22.30 -5.27 53.03
CA GLU A 4 21.77 -5.13 51.68
C GLU A 4 22.83 -5.67 50.73
N GLU A 5 22.61 -6.89 50.26
CA GLU A 5 23.47 -7.54 49.28
C GLU A 5 23.44 -6.73 47.97
N PRO A 6 24.56 -6.08 47.57
CA PRO A 6 24.58 -5.05 46.52
C PRO A 6 24.30 -5.59 45.12
N TRP A 7 24.25 -6.92 44.97
CA TRP A 7 23.94 -7.62 43.74
C TRP A 7 22.43 -7.86 43.56
N PHE A 8 21.59 -7.67 44.57
CA PHE A 8 20.13 -7.82 44.42
C PHE A 8 19.54 -6.79 43.46
N LEU A 9 20.00 -5.54 43.50
CA LEU A 9 19.51 -4.48 42.63
C LEU A 9 19.70 -4.81 41.13
N PRO A 10 20.92 -5.06 40.62
CA PRO A 10 21.10 -5.39 39.21
C PRO A 10 20.41 -6.71 38.81
N THR A 11 20.33 -7.68 39.74
CA THR A 11 19.63 -8.95 39.47
C THR A 11 18.12 -8.75 39.36
N ALA A 12 17.52 -7.93 40.23
CA ALA A 12 16.11 -7.58 40.17
C ALA A 12 15.78 -6.75 38.91
N PHE A 13 16.63 -5.77 38.56
CA PHE A 13 16.47 -5.02 37.31
C PHE A 13 16.58 -5.93 36.07
N GLY A 14 17.54 -6.85 36.06
CA GLY A 14 17.68 -7.84 34.99
C GLY A 14 16.45 -8.75 34.87
N ALA A 15 15.91 -9.23 35.99
CA ALA A 15 14.71 -10.04 36.02
C ALA A 15 13.47 -9.28 35.51
N VAL A 16 13.31 -8.00 35.89
CA VAL A 16 12.21 -7.16 35.41
C VAL A 16 12.32 -6.90 33.91
N ILE A 17 13.51 -6.56 33.40
CA ILE A 17 13.75 -6.33 31.97
C ILE A 17 13.48 -7.62 31.17
N PHE A 18 13.96 -8.76 31.66
CA PHE A 18 13.72 -10.05 31.03
C PHE A 18 12.23 -10.40 30.99
N LEU A 19 11.52 -10.21 32.11
CA LEU A 19 10.07 -10.42 32.19
C LEU A 19 9.32 -9.51 31.22
N GLN A 20 9.73 -8.23 31.12
CA GLN A 20 9.15 -7.26 30.20
C GLN A 20 9.34 -7.65 28.74
N LEU A 21 10.53 -8.15 28.37
CA LEU A 21 10.83 -8.66 27.03
C LEU A 21 9.99 -9.89 26.69
N VAL A 22 9.86 -10.85 27.61
CA VAL A 22 9.01 -12.02 27.42
C VAL A 22 7.55 -11.62 27.25
N LEU A 23 7.06 -10.66 28.04
CA LEU A 23 5.71 -10.14 27.93
C LEU A 23 5.46 -9.48 26.56
N LEU A 24 6.39 -8.64 26.08
CA LEU A 24 6.31 -8.04 24.76
C LEU A 24 6.27 -9.09 23.65
N ILE A 25 7.14 -10.09 23.70
CA ILE A 25 7.16 -11.19 22.72
C ILE A 25 5.84 -11.98 22.78
N ALA A 26 5.32 -12.25 23.97
CA ALA A 26 4.06 -12.95 24.16
C ALA A 26 2.89 -12.15 23.56
N VAL A 27 2.82 -10.84 23.82
CA VAL A 27 1.82 -9.95 23.23
C VAL A 27 1.95 -9.94 21.71
N MET A 28 3.15 -9.80 21.14
CA MET A 28 3.36 -9.84 19.69
C MET A 28 2.94 -11.19 19.06
N ARG A 29 3.24 -12.31 19.73
CA ARG A 29 2.81 -13.66 19.31
C ARG A 29 1.28 -13.80 19.35
N LEU A 30 0.64 -13.22 20.37
CA LEU A 30 -0.82 -13.24 20.51
C LEU A 30 -1.47 -12.32 19.48
N SER A 31 -0.99 -11.09 19.32
CA SER A 31 -1.44 -10.13 18.32
C SER A 31 -1.28 -10.65 16.89
N SER A 32 -0.20 -11.36 16.57
CA SER A 32 -0.04 -11.95 15.23
C SER A 32 -1.00 -13.12 14.97
N ARG A 33 -1.31 -13.93 15.98
CA ARG A 33 -2.34 -14.98 15.87
C ARG A 33 -3.74 -14.40 15.76
N VAL A 34 -4.05 -13.38 16.55
CA VAL A 34 -5.32 -12.66 16.50
C VAL A 34 -5.47 -11.91 15.18
N SER A 35 -4.41 -11.29 14.64
CA SER A 35 -4.43 -10.63 13.33
C SER A 35 -4.69 -11.61 12.18
N ARG A 36 -4.13 -12.82 12.24
CA ARG A 36 -4.44 -13.89 11.26
C ARG A 36 -5.89 -14.35 11.37
N LEU A 37 -6.42 -14.50 12.58
CA LEU A 37 -7.83 -14.84 12.79
C LEU A 37 -8.75 -13.71 12.36
N PHE A 38 -8.40 -12.45 12.64
CA PHE A 38 -9.12 -11.28 12.13
C PHE A 38 -9.09 -11.21 10.62
N HIS A 39 -7.97 -11.54 9.97
CA HIS A 39 -7.92 -11.52 8.51
C HIS A 39 -8.77 -12.61 7.86
N LEU A 40 -8.96 -13.74 8.55
CA LEU A 40 -9.80 -14.85 8.09
C LEU A 40 -11.28 -14.69 8.47
N ILE A 41 -11.59 -13.95 9.53
CA ILE A 41 -12.95 -13.77 10.07
C ILE A 41 -13.55 -12.42 9.67
N SER A 42 -12.75 -11.39 9.36
CA SER A 42 -13.23 -10.08 8.93
C SER A 42 -13.64 -10.18 7.45
N PRO A 43 -14.94 -10.20 7.13
CA PRO A 43 -15.38 -9.97 5.78
C PRO A 43 -15.17 -8.48 5.54
N GLN A 44 -14.26 -8.10 4.64
CA GLN A 44 -13.97 -6.70 4.29
C GLN A 44 -13.51 -5.79 5.45
N ALA A 45 -12.23 -5.45 5.48
CA ALA A 45 -11.88 -4.05 5.69
C ALA A 45 -11.87 -3.39 4.29
N PRO A 46 -12.94 -2.67 3.88
CA PRO A 46 -13.11 -2.27 2.48
C PRO A 46 -12.38 -0.97 2.12
N ALA A 47 -11.66 -0.31 3.03
CA ALA A 47 -11.02 0.97 2.70
C ALA A 47 -9.66 0.81 1.98
N ALA A 48 -8.75 -0.01 2.50
CA ALA A 48 -7.40 -0.13 1.93
C ALA A 48 -7.32 -1.10 0.73
N SER A 49 -8.21 -2.10 0.68
CA SER A 49 -8.26 -3.05 -0.44
C SER A 49 -9.07 -2.54 -1.62
N HIS A 50 -10.05 -1.64 -1.42
CA HIS A 50 -10.76 -0.98 -2.51
C HIS A 50 -9.86 0.03 -3.21
N GLU A 51 -9.12 0.89 -2.49
CA GLU A 51 -8.15 1.78 -3.15
C GLU A 51 -7.09 1.00 -3.94
N LEU A 52 -6.58 -0.12 -3.40
CA LEU A 52 -5.61 -0.95 -4.12
C LEU A 52 -6.22 -1.72 -5.30
N ALA A 53 -7.50 -2.12 -5.21
CA ALA A 53 -8.23 -2.77 -6.30
C ALA A 53 -8.57 -1.76 -7.40
N GLU A 54 -9.11 -0.60 -7.02
CA GLU A 54 -9.47 0.51 -7.89
C GLU A 54 -8.23 1.11 -8.57
N GLN A 55 -7.09 1.21 -7.87
CA GLN A 55 -5.82 1.61 -8.47
C GLN A 55 -5.28 0.55 -9.44
N LYS A 56 -5.49 -0.75 -9.16
CA LYS A 56 -5.12 -1.84 -10.09
C LYS A 56 -6.02 -1.84 -11.32
N GLU A 57 -7.32 -1.61 -11.16
CA GLU A 57 -8.29 -1.50 -12.24
C GLU A 57 -8.00 -0.27 -13.10
N ALA A 58 -7.78 0.90 -12.50
CA ALA A 58 -7.36 2.10 -13.22
C ALA A 58 -6.04 1.89 -13.97
N THR A 59 -5.08 1.14 -13.39
CA THR A 59 -3.83 0.80 -14.07
C THR A 59 -4.04 -0.18 -15.23
N ALA A 60 -4.95 -1.14 -15.08
CA ALA A 60 -5.30 -2.10 -16.12
C ALA A 60 -6.03 -1.42 -17.28
N GLU A 61 -6.98 -0.54 -16.99
CA GLU A 61 -7.68 0.29 -17.97
C GLU A 61 -6.71 1.19 -18.72
N GLN A 62 -5.79 1.87 -18.02
CA GLN A 62 -4.75 2.68 -18.67
C GLN A 62 -3.88 1.86 -19.62
N LYS A 63 -3.52 0.63 -19.26
CA LYS A 63 -2.75 -0.28 -20.12
C LYS A 63 -3.56 -0.71 -21.34
N ASN A 64 -4.85 -0.99 -21.20
CA ASN A 64 -5.73 -1.33 -22.31
C ASN A 64 -5.88 -0.15 -23.28
N LEU A 65 -6.12 1.06 -22.77
CA LEU A 65 -6.20 2.28 -23.58
C LEU A 65 -4.90 2.59 -24.31
N PHE A 66 -3.76 2.35 -23.67
CA PHE A 66 -2.45 2.51 -24.31
C PHE A 66 -2.23 1.46 -25.41
N ALA A 67 -2.72 0.23 -25.22
CA ALA A 67 -2.68 -0.80 -26.26
C ALA A 67 -3.56 -0.43 -27.46
N GLU A 68 -4.76 0.14 -27.25
CA GLU A 68 -5.62 0.66 -28.32
C GLU A 68 -4.96 1.81 -29.09
N PHE A 69 -4.36 2.77 -28.36
CA PHE A 69 -3.60 3.87 -28.95
C PHE A 69 -2.44 3.39 -29.86
N LEU A 70 -1.77 2.31 -29.47
CA LEU A 70 -0.70 1.69 -30.26
C LEU A 70 -1.22 0.75 -31.36
N ALA A 71 -2.46 0.30 -31.28
CA ALA A 71 -3.11 -0.51 -32.30
C ALA A 71 -3.62 0.36 -33.47
N GLU A 72 -4.09 1.59 -33.18
CA GLU A 72 -4.51 2.54 -34.22
C GLU A 72 -3.33 3.01 -35.09
N GLU A 73 -2.16 3.25 -34.51
CA GLU A 73 -0.95 3.58 -35.26
C GLU A 73 0.29 2.85 -34.68
N PRO A 74 0.68 1.68 -35.24
CA PRO A 74 1.80 0.89 -34.73
C PRO A 74 3.15 1.59 -34.88
N SER A 75 3.29 2.53 -35.84
CA SER A 75 4.47 3.37 -36.03
C SER A 75 4.78 4.25 -34.82
N ARG A 76 3.80 4.48 -33.93
CA ARG A 76 4.01 5.22 -32.69
C ARG A 76 4.89 4.46 -31.69
N LYS A 77 5.07 3.13 -31.85
CA LYS A 77 6.00 2.33 -31.03
C LYS A 77 7.47 2.64 -31.29
N GLU A 78 7.78 3.18 -32.46
CA GLU A 78 9.15 3.54 -32.87
C GLU A 78 9.59 4.90 -32.30
N LEU A 79 8.63 5.71 -31.83
CA LEU A 79 8.90 7.00 -31.20
C LEU A 79 9.56 6.83 -29.83
N PRO A 80 10.37 7.80 -29.36
CA PRO A 80 10.85 7.84 -27.99
C PRO A 80 9.70 7.81 -26.98
N LYS A 81 9.84 7.07 -25.87
CA LYS A 81 8.79 6.93 -24.84
C LYS A 81 8.17 8.27 -24.41
N LYS A 82 8.98 9.34 -24.32
CA LYS A 82 8.53 10.68 -23.97
C LYS A 82 7.49 11.23 -24.95
N GLU A 83 7.70 11.00 -26.25
CA GLU A 83 6.78 11.42 -27.31
C GLU A 83 5.54 10.52 -27.35
N GLN A 84 5.70 9.20 -27.16
CA GLN A 84 4.58 8.26 -27.03
C GLN A 84 3.59 8.69 -25.94
N PHE A 85 4.07 9.04 -24.75
CA PHE A 85 3.20 9.50 -23.67
C PHE A 85 2.55 10.86 -23.97
N SER A 86 3.22 11.75 -24.70
CA SER A 86 2.64 13.04 -25.09
C SER A 86 1.51 12.87 -26.11
N GLN A 87 1.69 12.00 -27.10
CA GLN A 87 0.67 11.67 -28.08
C GLN A 87 -0.47 10.87 -27.45
N PHE A 88 -0.18 9.95 -26.53
CA PHE A 88 -1.21 9.22 -25.80
C PHE A 88 -2.12 10.15 -25.00
N ARG A 89 -1.58 11.19 -24.36
CA ARG A 89 -2.42 12.20 -23.68
C ARG A 89 -3.31 12.97 -24.64
N ARG A 90 -2.76 13.43 -25.78
CA ARG A 90 -3.53 14.13 -26.82
C ARG A 90 -4.63 13.24 -27.40
N TRP A 91 -4.32 11.97 -27.68
CA TRP A 91 -5.29 10.99 -28.14
C TRP A 91 -6.40 10.74 -27.12
N ARG A 92 -6.06 10.66 -25.82
CA ARG A 92 -7.06 10.57 -24.75
C ARG A 92 -7.94 11.81 -24.66
N ASP A 93 -7.38 13.00 -24.86
CA ASP A 93 -8.12 14.26 -24.94
C ASP A 93 -9.11 14.26 -26.13
N GLU A 94 -8.66 13.85 -27.31
CA GLU A 94 -9.47 13.74 -28.52
C GLU A 94 -10.61 12.71 -28.39
N LYS A 95 -10.35 11.59 -27.70
CA LYS A 95 -11.35 10.55 -27.43
C LYS A 95 -12.31 10.91 -26.29
N GLY A 96 -12.15 12.07 -25.65
CA GLY A 96 -12.99 12.48 -24.51
C GLY A 96 -12.77 11.63 -23.25
N LEU A 97 -11.66 10.91 -23.15
CA LEU A 97 -11.28 10.03 -22.02
C LEU A 97 -10.57 10.80 -20.89
N ASN A 98 -10.57 12.12 -20.97
CA ASN A 98 -10.08 12.99 -19.90
C ASN A 98 -11.28 13.50 -19.10
N TRP A 99 -11.36 13.07 -17.85
CA TRP A 99 -12.26 13.60 -16.85
C TRP A 99 -11.78 15.02 -16.49
N LYS A 100 -11.93 15.96 -17.41
CA LYS A 100 -12.07 17.36 -17.00
C LYS A 100 -13.39 17.39 -16.24
N GLY A 101 -13.30 17.40 -14.91
CA GLY A 101 -14.45 17.76 -14.07
C GLY A 101 -15.12 19.01 -14.65
N PRO A 102 -16.45 19.14 -14.52
CA PRO A 102 -17.23 20.15 -15.22
C PRO A 102 -16.49 21.48 -15.17
N ALA A 103 -16.10 21.98 -16.33
CA ALA A 103 -15.47 23.28 -16.43
C ALA A 103 -16.44 24.26 -15.76
N GLU A 104 -16.07 24.81 -14.61
CA GLU A 104 -16.82 25.90 -13.99
C GLU A 104 -16.96 27.00 -15.06
N PRO A 105 -18.19 27.35 -15.49
CA PRO A 105 -18.39 28.49 -16.35
C PRO A 105 -18.08 29.76 -15.54
N VAL A 106 -17.20 30.59 -16.11
CA VAL A 106 -16.86 31.95 -15.64
C VAL A 106 -18.08 32.86 -15.67
#